data_AF-A0A960K7R4-F1
#
_entry.id   AF-A0A960K7R4-F1
#
_cell.length_a   1.000
_cell.length_b   1.000
_cell.length_c   1.000
_cell.angle_alpha   90.00
_cell.angle_beta   90.00
_cell.angle_gamma   90.00
#
_symmetry.space_group_name_H-M   'P 1'
#
loop_
_entity.id
_entity.type
_entity.pdbx_description
1 polymer ?
#
loop_
_entity_poly.entity_id
_entity_poly.type
_entity_poly.pdbx_seq_one_letter_code
_entity_poly.pdbx_strand_id
1 'polypeptide(L)'
;PGYGWIFPVGDGTINVGIGLLSTFRDWRDVNTSHLMAEWAATAPAYWEIDPENPVQAPTGGRIPMAGSVNPKVGPTWAVVGDAGGSVNPFNGEGIDYAYETGRQVADLLAEAIATGDGMALQQYPKWLEAEYGLYFKVARLFAQVIGQPTLMRELTRVGMHSRSLMDWVLRIMANLLQPDEVGPAEAAYAMAAAIVKRVPEPLP
;
A
#
# COMPACT_ATOMS: atom_id res chain seq x y z
N PRO A 1 2.40 -13.71 -1.03
CA PRO A 1 3.37 -12.75 -0.43
C PRO A 1 2.83 -12.14 0.87
N GLY A 2 3.71 -11.94 1.83
CA GLY A 2 3.43 -11.26 3.09
C GLY A 2 4.62 -10.39 3.48
N TYR A 3 4.41 -9.51 4.45
CA TYR A 3 5.46 -8.66 5.02
C TYR A 3 5.31 -8.66 6.54
N GLY A 4 6.42 -8.39 7.23
CA GLY A 4 6.46 -8.22 8.68
C GLY A 4 7.17 -6.94 9.03
N TRP A 5 6.84 -6.36 10.17
CA TRP A 5 7.51 -5.17 10.68
C TRP A 5 7.81 -5.29 12.17
N ILE A 6 8.87 -4.59 12.60
CA ILE A 6 9.24 -4.37 13.99
C ILE A 6 9.77 -2.94 14.11
N PHE A 7 9.04 -2.06 14.82
CA PHE A 7 9.45 -0.66 14.99
C PHE A 7 9.42 -0.23 16.46
N PRO A 8 10.45 0.46 16.96
CA PRO A 8 10.42 1.06 18.29
C PRO A 8 9.39 2.21 18.33
N VAL A 9 8.64 2.30 19.44
CA VAL A 9 7.64 3.39 19.63
C VAL A 9 8.11 4.47 20.61
N GLY A 10 9.32 4.33 21.18
CA GLY A 10 10.01 5.39 21.93
C GLY A 10 9.81 5.39 23.45
N ASP A 11 9.00 4.49 23.99
CA ASP A 11 8.72 4.36 25.43
C ASP A 11 9.31 3.07 26.04
N GLY A 12 10.25 2.44 25.33
CA GLY A 12 10.80 1.13 25.68
C GLY A 12 9.98 -0.04 25.16
N THR A 13 8.89 0.20 24.42
CA THR A 13 8.15 -0.85 23.72
C THR A 13 8.41 -0.83 22.20
N ILE A 14 8.00 -1.91 21.54
CA ILE A 14 8.05 -2.07 20.09
C ILE A 14 6.67 -2.44 19.56
N ASN A 15 6.39 -2.00 18.34
CA ASN A 15 5.26 -2.47 17.57
C ASN A 15 5.71 -3.59 16.64
N VAL A 16 5.06 -4.76 16.73
CA VAL A 16 5.30 -5.92 15.88
C VAL A 16 4.03 -6.25 15.13
N GLY A 17 4.16 -6.58 13.86
CA GLY A 17 3.04 -7.15 13.13
C GLY A 17 3.44 -7.78 11.81
N ILE A 18 2.44 -8.43 11.21
CA ILE A 18 2.55 -9.12 9.93
C ILE A 18 1.33 -8.81 9.07
N GLY A 19 1.54 -8.75 7.76
CA GLY A 19 0.53 -8.53 6.75
C GLY A 19 0.59 -9.60 5.67
N LEU A 20 -0.58 -10.01 5.16
CA LEU A 20 -0.70 -10.96 4.06
C LEU A 20 -1.52 -10.33 2.94
N LEU A 21 -1.05 -10.50 1.70
CA LEU A 21 -1.82 -10.11 0.53
C LEU A 21 -2.82 -11.22 0.17
N SER A 22 -4.05 -10.83 -0.14
CA SER A 22 -5.15 -11.73 -0.53
C SER A 22 -5.06 -12.26 -1.98
N THR A 23 -3.85 -12.32 -2.53
CA THR A 23 -3.58 -12.57 -3.96
C THR A 23 -3.28 -14.02 -4.32
N PHE A 24 -3.19 -14.94 -3.36
CA PHE A 24 -2.89 -16.37 -3.59
C PHE A 24 -3.99 -17.29 -3.05
N ARG A 25 -4.22 -18.45 -3.68
CA ARG A 25 -5.42 -19.30 -3.47
C ARG A 25 -5.73 -19.59 -1.99
N ASP A 26 -4.70 -19.94 -1.23
CA ASP A 26 -4.85 -20.51 0.12
C ASP A 26 -4.52 -19.47 1.22
N TRP A 27 -4.63 -18.17 0.92
CA TRP A 27 -4.27 -17.10 1.86
C TRP A 27 -5.08 -17.09 3.16
N ARG A 28 -6.32 -17.58 3.11
CA ARG A 28 -7.23 -17.64 4.26
C ARG A 28 -6.86 -18.75 5.25
N ASP A 29 -6.12 -19.76 4.79
CA ASP A 29 -5.72 -20.90 5.62
C ASP A 29 -4.42 -20.60 6.39
N VAL A 30 -3.80 -19.45 6.13
CA VAL A 30 -2.58 -19.03 6.83
C VAL A 30 -2.92 -18.57 8.25
N ASN A 31 -2.32 -19.25 9.23
CA ASN A 31 -2.43 -18.86 10.63
C ASN A 31 -1.55 -17.62 10.89
N THR A 32 -2.18 -16.44 10.84
CA THR A 32 -1.52 -15.15 11.07
C THR A 32 -0.97 -15.00 12.49
N SER A 33 -1.61 -15.60 13.50
CA SER A 33 -1.12 -15.57 14.87
C SER A 33 0.19 -16.33 15.01
N HIS A 34 0.29 -17.52 14.41
CA HIS A 34 1.52 -18.29 14.39
C HIS A 34 2.62 -17.55 13.63
N LEU A 35 2.33 -16.98 12.45
CA LEU A 35 3.30 -16.19 11.71
C LEU A 35 3.79 -14.96 12.48
N MET A 36 2.92 -14.30 13.24
CA MET A 36 3.32 -13.17 14.08
C MET A 36 4.28 -13.60 15.20
N ALA A 37 4.03 -14.75 15.85
CA ALA A 37 4.91 -15.30 16.88
C ALA A 37 6.29 -15.65 16.29
N GLU A 38 6.31 -16.37 15.16
CA GLU A 38 7.56 -16.71 14.46
C GLU A 38 8.32 -15.45 14.03
N TRP A 39 7.62 -14.42 13.54
CA TRP A 39 8.23 -13.15 13.16
C TRP A 39 8.80 -12.40 14.36
N ALA A 40 8.06 -12.33 15.47
CA ALA A 40 8.53 -11.70 16.71
C ALA A 40 9.78 -12.41 17.26
N ALA A 41 9.86 -13.74 17.15
CA ALA A 41 11.02 -14.52 17.55
C ALA A 41 12.29 -14.25 16.72
N THR A 42 12.18 -13.58 15.58
CA THR A 42 13.36 -13.15 14.78
C THR A 42 14.05 -11.91 15.35
N ALA A 43 13.42 -11.22 16.32
CA ALA A 43 14.02 -10.05 16.95
C ALA A 43 15.36 -10.41 17.60
N PRO A 44 16.38 -9.53 17.52
CA PRO A 44 17.69 -9.84 18.11
C PRO A 44 17.60 -10.06 19.62
N ALA A 45 18.26 -11.09 20.13
CA ALA A 45 18.21 -11.44 21.57
C ALA A 45 18.64 -10.27 22.49
N TYR A 46 19.53 -9.39 22.03
CA TYR A 46 19.98 -8.22 22.81
C TYR A 46 18.93 -7.12 22.93
N TRP A 47 17.77 -7.23 22.26
CA TRP A 47 16.62 -6.35 22.48
C TRP A 47 15.78 -6.78 23.69
N GLU A 48 16.04 -7.96 24.25
CA GLU A 48 15.39 -8.48 25.47
C GLU A 48 13.86 -8.50 25.37
N ILE A 49 13.34 -8.74 24.17
CA ILE A 49 11.89 -8.88 23.92
C ILE A 49 11.46 -10.29 24.29
N ASP A 50 10.31 -10.40 24.95
CA ASP A 50 9.61 -11.65 25.20
C ASP A 50 8.37 -11.76 24.29
N PRO A 51 8.45 -12.47 23.15
CA PRO A 51 7.31 -12.67 22.26
C PRO A 51 6.12 -13.40 22.89
N GLU A 52 6.36 -14.19 23.95
CA GLU A 52 5.31 -14.98 24.62
C GLU A 52 4.51 -14.15 25.62
N ASN A 53 5.02 -12.97 26.01
CA ASN A 53 4.37 -12.07 26.96
C ASN A 53 4.22 -10.65 26.41
N PRO A 54 3.38 -10.43 25.38
CA PRO A 54 3.21 -9.12 24.78
C PRO A 54 2.45 -8.18 25.72
N VAL A 55 2.82 -6.90 25.71
CA VAL A 55 2.15 -5.84 26.50
C VAL A 55 0.65 -5.72 26.14
N GLN A 56 0.29 -6.07 24.91
CA GLN A 56 -1.08 -6.07 24.41
C GLN A 56 -1.35 -7.28 23.53
N ALA A 57 -2.59 -7.76 23.53
CA ALA A 57 -3.00 -8.83 22.63
C ALA A 57 -2.92 -8.37 21.16
N PRO A 58 -2.50 -9.24 20.22
CA PRO A 58 -2.53 -8.94 18.80
C PRO A 58 -3.92 -8.53 18.32
N THR A 59 -3.98 -7.44 17.55
CA THR A 59 -5.18 -7.00 16.85
C THR A 59 -4.97 -7.13 15.34
N GLY A 60 -6.05 -7.34 14.59
CA GLY A 60 -5.99 -7.46 13.14
C GLY A 60 -7.19 -6.82 12.45
N GLY A 61 -6.96 -6.41 11.21
CA GLY A 61 -7.97 -5.78 10.38
C GLY A 61 -7.67 -5.99 8.90
N ARG A 62 -8.68 -5.75 8.07
CA ARG A 62 -8.47 -5.67 6.62
C ARG A 62 -7.98 -4.27 6.30
N ILE A 63 -7.01 -4.20 5.40
CA ILE A 63 -6.48 -2.95 4.87
C ILE A 63 -7.04 -2.80 3.45
N PRO A 64 -8.03 -1.92 3.21
CA PRO A 64 -8.59 -1.73 1.88
C PRO A 64 -7.58 -0.94 1.04
N MET A 65 -7.12 -1.53 -0.06
CA MET A 65 -6.06 -0.96 -0.89
C MET A 65 -6.58 -0.51 -2.25
N ALA A 66 -5.76 0.26 -2.96
CA ALA A 66 -5.88 0.55 -4.39
C ALA A 66 -7.24 1.11 -4.84
N GLY A 67 -7.85 1.96 -4.01
CA GLY A 67 -9.14 2.58 -4.27
C GLY A 67 -10.31 1.59 -4.25
N SER A 68 -10.21 0.49 -3.50
CA SER A 68 -11.18 -0.61 -3.53
C SER A 68 -12.59 -0.29 -2.99
N VAL A 69 -12.79 0.83 -2.30
CA VAL A 69 -14.09 1.20 -1.70
C VAL A 69 -14.81 2.24 -2.55
N ASN A 70 -15.96 1.91 -3.13
CA ASN A 70 -16.78 2.83 -3.92
C ASN A 70 -18.22 2.91 -3.40
N PRO A 71 -18.94 4.04 -3.60
CA PRO A 71 -18.48 5.28 -4.23
C PRO A 71 -17.57 6.12 -3.30
N LYS A 72 -16.69 6.95 -3.89
CA LYS A 72 -15.77 7.84 -3.14
C LYS A 72 -16.43 9.13 -2.65
N VAL A 73 -17.53 9.50 -3.29
CA VAL A 73 -18.25 10.75 -3.07
C VAL A 73 -19.73 10.50 -3.27
N GLY A 74 -20.55 11.19 -2.47
CA GLY A 74 -21.98 11.33 -2.69
C GLY A 74 -22.39 12.80 -2.70
N PRO A 75 -23.71 13.09 -2.68
CA PRO A 75 -24.21 14.46 -2.80
C PRO A 75 -23.72 15.43 -1.72
N THR A 76 -23.45 14.92 -0.52
CA THR A 76 -23.13 15.72 0.67
C THR A 76 -21.98 15.13 1.51
N TRP A 77 -21.26 14.15 0.96
CA TRP A 77 -20.23 13.41 1.69
C TRP A 77 -19.11 12.95 0.75
N ALA A 78 -17.92 12.75 1.30
CA ALA A 78 -16.78 12.13 0.64
C ALA A 78 -16.03 11.25 1.64
N VAL A 79 -15.32 10.24 1.14
CA VAL A 79 -14.46 9.36 1.95
C VAL A 79 -12.99 9.55 1.59
N VAL A 80 -12.13 9.51 2.61
CA VAL A 80 -10.68 9.76 2.51
C VAL A 80 -9.89 8.64 3.17
N GLY A 81 -8.61 8.52 2.82
CA GLY A 81 -7.70 7.51 3.37
C GLY A 81 -8.26 6.09 3.23
N ASP A 82 -8.15 5.32 4.31
CA ASP A 82 -8.60 3.92 4.40
C ASP A 82 -10.10 3.75 4.17
N ALA A 83 -10.92 4.76 4.50
CA ALA A 83 -12.36 4.71 4.21
C ALA A 83 -12.65 4.74 2.70
N GLY A 84 -11.77 5.33 1.90
CA GLY A 84 -11.78 5.24 0.43
C GLY A 84 -10.98 4.06 -0.13
N GLY A 85 -10.31 3.29 0.73
CA GLY A 85 -9.38 2.25 0.36
C GLY A 85 -8.14 2.76 -0.35
N SER A 86 -7.62 3.91 0.06
CA SER A 86 -6.52 4.61 -0.61
C SER A 86 -5.12 4.05 -0.29
N VAL A 87 -5.03 2.92 0.41
CA VAL A 87 -3.74 2.34 0.82
C VAL A 87 -2.95 1.84 -0.39
N ASN A 88 -1.64 2.12 -0.41
CA ASN A 88 -0.71 1.66 -1.43
C ASN A 88 -0.59 0.12 -1.42
N PRO A 89 -0.91 -0.57 -2.52
CA PRO A 89 -0.88 -2.02 -2.57
C PRO A 89 0.53 -2.61 -2.72
N PHE A 90 1.58 -1.79 -2.92
CA PHE A 90 2.98 -2.28 -2.91
C PHE A 90 3.46 -2.62 -1.50
N ASN A 91 3.23 -1.73 -0.53
CA ASN A 91 3.85 -1.78 0.79
C ASN A 91 2.85 -1.70 1.96
N GLY A 92 1.58 -1.39 1.70
CA GLY A 92 0.56 -1.23 2.74
C GLY A 92 0.60 0.12 3.46
N GLU A 93 1.30 1.12 2.92
CA GLU A 93 1.33 2.47 3.46
C GLU A 93 0.05 3.24 3.12
N GLY A 94 -0.50 3.96 4.11
CA GLY A 94 -1.74 4.73 3.95
C GLY A 94 -1.72 6.12 4.59
N ILE A 95 -0.67 6.49 5.31
CA ILE A 95 -0.64 7.75 6.08
C ILE A 95 -0.60 8.95 5.12
N ASP A 96 0.34 8.93 4.18
CA ASP A 96 0.47 9.89 3.09
C ASP A 96 -0.83 10.01 2.28
N TYR A 97 -1.40 8.89 1.83
CA TYR A 97 -2.65 8.88 1.08
C TYR A 97 -3.82 9.43 1.92
N ALA A 98 -3.89 9.15 3.22
CA ALA A 98 -4.89 9.73 4.10
C ALA A 98 -4.75 11.25 4.21
N TYR A 99 -3.53 11.77 4.33
CA TYR A 99 -3.27 13.21 4.34
C TYR A 99 -3.61 13.86 3.00
N GLU A 100 -3.16 13.31 1.88
CA GLU A 100 -3.35 13.88 0.55
C GLU A 100 -4.82 13.90 0.15
N THR A 101 -5.52 12.78 0.35
CA THR A 101 -6.96 12.69 0.08
C THR A 101 -7.78 13.57 1.02
N GLY A 102 -7.39 13.64 2.30
CA GLY A 102 -8.00 14.54 3.29
C GLY A 102 -7.88 16.01 2.87
N ARG A 103 -6.67 16.43 2.48
CA ARG A 103 -6.40 17.78 1.99
C ARG A 103 -7.23 18.10 0.75
N GLN A 104 -7.24 17.21 -0.24
CA GLN A 104 -7.99 17.44 -1.48
C GLN A 104 -9.50 17.57 -1.23
N VAL A 105 -10.08 16.71 -0.39
CA VAL A 105 -11.51 16.81 -0.05
C VAL A 105 -11.80 18.09 0.73
N ALA A 106 -10.91 18.52 1.62
CA ALA A 106 -11.06 19.80 2.33
C ALA A 106 -11.09 20.99 1.37
N ASP A 107 -10.20 21.03 0.37
CA ASP A 107 -10.16 22.08 -0.66
C ASP A 107 -11.47 22.13 -1.47
N LEU A 108 -11.97 20.96 -1.90
CA LEU A 108 -13.24 20.86 -2.65
C LEU A 108 -14.47 21.20 -1.80
N LEU A 109 -14.46 20.87 -0.51
CA LEU A 109 -15.52 21.27 0.43
C LEU A 109 -15.52 22.79 0.63
N ALA A 110 -14.35 23.41 0.76
CA ALA A 110 -14.24 24.87 0.87
C ALA A 110 -14.79 25.57 -0.38
N GLU A 111 -14.48 25.06 -1.57
CA GLU A 111 -15.05 25.55 -2.83
C GLU A 111 -16.57 25.39 -2.88
N ALA A 112 -17.10 24.21 -2.51
CA ALA A 112 -18.53 23.95 -2.48
C ALA A 112 -19.28 24.90 -1.53
N ILE A 113 -18.70 25.18 -0.35
CA ILE A 113 -19.28 26.09 0.63
C ILE A 113 -19.25 27.54 0.12
N ALA A 114 -18.14 27.97 -0.48
CA ALA A 114 -17.98 29.34 -0.97
C ALA A 114 -18.89 29.66 -2.17
N THR A 115 -19.11 28.69 -3.06
CA THR A 115 -19.93 28.85 -4.27
C THR A 115 -21.40 28.49 -4.06
N GLY A 116 -21.70 27.71 -3.01
CA GLY A 116 -23.02 27.10 -2.81
C GLY A 116 -23.28 25.91 -3.75
N ASP A 117 -22.26 25.41 -4.46
CA ASP A 117 -22.38 24.30 -5.41
C ASP A 117 -21.69 23.03 -4.90
N GLY A 118 -22.49 22.06 -4.44
CA GLY A 118 -22.00 20.75 -3.99
C GLY A 118 -21.36 19.91 -5.11
N MET A 119 -21.55 20.29 -6.38
CA MET A 119 -20.94 19.58 -7.51
C MET A 119 -19.42 19.64 -7.52
N ALA A 120 -18.80 20.59 -6.81
CA ALA A 120 -17.35 20.64 -6.67
C ALA A 120 -16.77 19.31 -6.15
N LEU A 121 -17.48 18.61 -5.25
CA LEU A 121 -17.06 17.30 -4.74
C LEU A 121 -16.96 16.22 -5.83
N GLN A 122 -17.69 16.34 -6.94
CA GLN A 122 -17.64 15.38 -8.06
C GLN A 122 -16.30 15.45 -8.83
N GLN A 123 -15.45 16.43 -8.54
CA GLN A 123 -14.09 16.49 -9.05
C GLN A 123 -13.17 15.46 -8.36
N TYR A 124 -13.50 15.04 -7.14
CA TYR A 124 -12.63 14.19 -6.33
C TYR A 124 -12.30 12.82 -6.97
N PRO A 125 -13.25 12.04 -7.52
CA PRO A 125 -12.92 10.79 -8.21
C PRO A 125 -12.01 10.99 -9.43
N LYS A 126 -12.17 12.11 -10.15
CA LYS A 126 -11.31 12.43 -11.31
C LYS A 126 -9.89 12.75 -10.86
N TRP A 127 -9.76 13.49 -9.75
CA TRP A 127 -8.47 13.77 -9.15
C TRP A 127 -7.78 12.49 -8.67
N LEU A 128 -8.50 11.60 -7.97
CA LEU A 128 -7.96 10.29 -7.54
C LEU A 128 -7.46 9.46 -8.72
N GLU A 129 -8.21 9.43 -9.82
CA GLU A 129 -7.80 8.70 -11.03
C GLU A 129 -6.56 9.32 -11.68
N ALA A 130 -6.50 10.65 -11.74
CA ALA A 130 -5.36 11.37 -12.31
C ALA A 130 -4.08 11.18 -11.47
N GLU A 131 -4.21 11.25 -10.14
CA GLU A 131 -3.09 11.18 -9.21
C GLU A 131 -2.59 9.74 -9.01
N TYR A 132 -3.50 8.81 -8.71
CA TYR A 132 -3.14 7.46 -8.27
C TYR A 132 -3.57 6.34 -9.22
N GLY A 133 -4.45 6.58 -10.18
CA GLY A 133 -5.10 5.53 -10.98
C GLY A 133 -4.10 4.58 -11.62
N LEU A 134 -3.13 5.13 -12.35
CA LEU A 134 -2.08 4.35 -13.00
C LEU A 134 -1.14 3.68 -11.99
N TYR A 135 -0.72 4.40 -10.96
CA TYR A 135 0.20 3.89 -9.94
C TYR A 135 -0.40 2.70 -9.20
N PHE A 136 -1.64 2.84 -8.71
CA PHE A 136 -2.37 1.75 -8.07
C PHE A 136 -2.65 0.60 -9.03
N LYS A 137 -2.89 0.85 -10.32
CA LYS A 137 -3.05 -0.23 -11.30
C LYS A 137 -1.76 -1.04 -11.47
N VAL A 138 -0.62 -0.38 -11.63
CA VAL A 138 0.69 -1.04 -11.70
C VAL A 138 0.94 -1.85 -10.43
N ALA A 139 0.69 -1.24 -9.29
CA ALA A 139 0.92 -1.84 -7.98
C ALA A 139 0.00 -3.06 -7.72
N ARG A 140 -1.29 -3.01 -8.09
CA ARG A 140 -2.21 -4.16 -8.02
C ARG A 140 -1.73 -5.34 -8.87
N LEU A 141 -1.34 -5.08 -10.11
CA LEU A 141 -0.87 -6.13 -11.02
C LEU A 141 0.46 -6.71 -10.52
N PHE A 142 1.36 -5.86 -10.02
CA PHE A 142 2.59 -6.31 -9.39
C PHE A 142 2.29 -7.23 -8.19
N ALA A 143 1.37 -6.86 -7.30
CA ALA A 143 0.95 -7.66 -6.15
C ALA A 143 0.39 -9.05 -6.55
N GLN A 144 -0.30 -9.15 -7.69
CA GLN A 144 -0.75 -10.42 -8.27
C GLN A 144 0.42 -11.26 -8.79
N VAL A 145 1.36 -10.62 -9.48
CA VAL A 145 2.56 -11.24 -10.06
C VAL A 145 3.45 -11.83 -8.97
N ILE A 146 3.81 -11.05 -7.94
CA ILE A 146 4.60 -11.55 -6.80
C ILE A 146 3.82 -12.55 -5.92
N GLY A 147 2.50 -12.65 -6.12
CA GLY A 147 1.66 -13.69 -5.53
C GLY A 147 1.99 -15.10 -6.01
N GLN A 148 2.67 -15.23 -7.16
CA GLN A 148 3.04 -16.52 -7.72
C GLN A 148 4.33 -17.06 -7.09
N PRO A 149 4.29 -18.21 -6.37
CA PRO A 149 5.44 -18.72 -5.62
C PRO A 149 6.68 -18.99 -6.47
N THR A 150 6.50 -19.52 -7.67
CA THR A 150 7.60 -19.82 -8.60
C THR A 150 8.33 -18.55 -9.04
N LEU A 151 7.58 -17.50 -9.36
CA LEU A 151 8.17 -16.23 -9.76
C LEU A 151 8.83 -15.54 -8.58
N MET A 152 8.19 -15.53 -7.41
CA MET A 152 8.76 -14.95 -6.20
C MET A 152 10.10 -15.61 -5.83
N ARG A 153 10.22 -16.93 -5.97
CA ARG A 153 11.47 -17.67 -5.70
C ARG A 153 12.61 -17.25 -6.61
N GLU A 154 12.35 -17.03 -7.90
CA GLU A 154 13.39 -16.55 -8.82
C GLU A 154 13.73 -15.08 -8.60
N LEU A 155 12.72 -14.25 -8.33
CA LEU A 155 12.90 -12.84 -7.99
C LEU A 155 13.73 -12.66 -6.71
N THR A 156 13.50 -13.47 -5.67
CA THR A 156 14.32 -13.41 -4.44
C THR A 156 15.74 -13.89 -4.68
N ARG A 157 15.92 -14.99 -5.43
CA ARG A 157 17.23 -15.56 -5.74
C ARG A 157 18.13 -14.57 -6.49
N VAL A 158 17.60 -13.93 -7.52
CA VAL A 158 18.38 -13.05 -8.42
C VAL A 158 18.36 -11.60 -7.94
N GLY A 159 17.21 -11.12 -7.47
CA GLY A 159 16.98 -9.69 -7.26
C GLY A 159 17.50 -9.14 -5.93
N MET A 160 17.30 -9.86 -4.82
CA MET A 160 17.63 -9.33 -3.48
C MET A 160 19.13 -9.20 -3.21
N HIS A 161 19.98 -9.80 -4.03
CA HIS A 161 21.44 -9.69 -3.92
C HIS A 161 22.00 -8.43 -4.61
N SER A 162 21.19 -7.71 -5.38
CA SER A 162 21.61 -6.51 -6.10
C SER A 162 21.14 -5.24 -5.38
N ARG A 163 22.10 -4.48 -4.82
CA ARG A 163 21.81 -3.20 -4.15
C ARG A 163 21.15 -2.18 -5.07
N SER A 164 21.60 -2.10 -6.32
CA SER A 164 21.05 -1.14 -7.29
C SER A 164 19.61 -1.47 -7.66
N LEU A 165 19.31 -2.76 -7.87
CA LEU A 165 17.95 -3.20 -8.15
C LEU A 165 17.02 -2.94 -6.96
N MET A 166 17.48 -3.24 -5.75
CA MET A 166 16.70 -3.00 -4.54
C MET A 166 16.45 -1.50 -4.30
N ASP A 167 17.39 -0.61 -4.60
CA ASP A 167 17.16 0.84 -4.54
C ASP A 167 16.04 1.27 -5.49
N TRP A 168 16.03 0.77 -6.73
CA TRP A 168 14.97 1.08 -7.69
C TRP A 168 13.61 0.54 -7.25
N VAL A 169 13.58 -0.71 -6.78
CA VAL A 169 12.35 -1.34 -6.27
C VAL A 169 11.80 -0.54 -5.08
N LEU A 170 12.65 -0.15 -4.13
CA LEU A 170 12.24 0.64 -2.96
C LEU A 170 11.66 2.00 -3.37
N ARG A 171 12.32 2.74 -4.28
CA ARG A 171 11.81 4.02 -4.79
C ARG A 171 10.44 3.88 -5.44
N ILE A 172 10.27 2.86 -6.28
CA ILE A 172 8.99 2.58 -6.95
C ILE A 172 7.92 2.23 -5.92
N MET A 173 8.22 1.33 -4.98
CA MET A 173 7.24 0.87 -3.98
C MET A 173 6.82 1.95 -2.98
N ALA A 174 7.72 2.89 -2.68
CA ALA A 174 7.50 4.01 -1.75
C ALA A 174 6.87 5.24 -2.43
N ASN A 175 6.48 5.15 -3.71
CA ASN A 175 5.93 6.27 -4.47
C ASN A 175 6.85 7.52 -4.51
N LEU A 176 8.18 7.32 -4.48
CA LEU A 176 9.18 8.41 -4.45
C LEU A 176 9.76 8.71 -5.84
N LEU A 177 9.01 8.42 -6.91
CA LEU A 177 9.46 8.64 -8.28
C LEU A 177 9.51 10.14 -8.58
N GLN A 178 10.64 10.60 -9.11
CA GLN A 178 10.84 12.01 -9.44
C GLN A 178 10.46 12.24 -10.91
N PRO A 179 9.46 13.09 -11.22
CA PRO A 179 8.99 13.29 -12.59
C PRO A 179 10.01 13.95 -13.52
N ASP A 180 10.98 14.67 -12.96
CA ASP A 180 12.00 15.47 -13.64
C ASP A 180 13.35 14.75 -13.79
N GLU A 181 13.52 13.58 -13.18
CA GLU A 181 14.71 12.74 -13.34
C GLU A 181 14.40 11.51 -14.22
N VAL A 182 15.24 11.22 -15.22
CA VAL A 182 15.16 9.97 -15.99
C VAL A 182 16.18 8.99 -15.42
N GLY A 183 15.99 8.61 -14.16
CA GLY A 183 16.76 7.56 -13.54
C GLY A 183 16.32 6.17 -14.03
N PRO A 184 17.11 5.12 -13.73
CA PRO A 184 16.77 3.77 -14.15
C PRO A 184 15.47 3.23 -13.53
N ALA A 185 15.11 3.69 -12.32
CA ALA A 185 13.87 3.33 -11.64
C ALA A 185 12.65 3.91 -12.36
N GLU A 186 12.74 5.18 -12.76
CA GLU A 186 11.72 5.93 -13.49
C GLU A 186 11.52 5.32 -14.89
N ALA A 187 12.61 4.95 -15.57
CA ALA A 187 12.54 4.25 -16.86
C ALA A 187 11.89 2.85 -16.74
N ALA A 188 12.27 2.07 -15.72
CA ALA A 188 11.68 0.75 -15.46
C ALA A 188 10.18 0.86 -15.15
N TYR A 189 9.81 1.83 -14.30
CA TYR A 189 8.41 2.11 -13.99
C TYR A 189 7.63 2.58 -15.22
N ALA A 190 8.18 3.49 -16.03
CA ALA A 190 7.54 3.98 -17.24
C ALA A 190 7.26 2.84 -18.24
N MET A 191 8.18 1.89 -18.38
CA MET A 191 7.99 0.69 -19.20
C MET A 191 6.87 -0.19 -18.63
N ALA A 192 6.87 -0.46 -17.32
CA ALA A 192 5.82 -1.24 -16.67
C ALA A 192 4.45 -0.56 -16.83
N ALA A 193 4.37 0.74 -16.60
CA ALA A 193 3.17 1.55 -16.79
C ALA A 193 2.66 1.51 -18.23
N ALA A 194 3.54 1.60 -19.23
CA ALA A 194 3.16 1.50 -20.64
C ALA A 194 2.54 0.15 -21.00
N ILE A 195 3.05 -0.94 -20.41
CA ILE A 195 2.47 -2.28 -20.55
C ILE A 195 1.11 -2.34 -19.85
N VAL A 196 1.04 -1.90 -18.60
CA VAL A 196 -0.16 -1.95 -17.74
C VAL A 196 -1.31 -1.11 -18.30
N LYS A 197 -1.04 0.01 -18.97
CA LYS A 197 -2.05 0.81 -19.67
C LYS A 197 -2.82 0.01 -20.72
N ARG A 198 -2.22 -1.04 -21.30
CA ARG A 198 -2.85 -1.91 -22.32
C ARG A 198 -3.60 -3.10 -21.72
N VAL A 199 -3.43 -3.37 -20.43
CA VAL A 199 -4.15 -4.44 -19.72
C VAL A 199 -5.56 -3.94 -19.39
N PRO A 200 -6.64 -4.64 -19.79
CA PRO A 200 -8.00 -4.27 -19.41
C PRO A 200 -8.17 -4.24 -17.88
N GLU A 201 -8.96 -3.31 -17.35
CA GLU A 201 -9.42 -3.43 -15.95
C GLU A 201 -10.28 -4.70 -15.82
N PRO A 202 -10.17 -5.45 -14.71
CA PRO A 202 -11.17 -6.47 -14.40
C PRO A 202 -12.55 -5.81 -14.36
N LEU A 203 -13.55 -6.46 -14.95
CA LEU A 203 -14.93 -6.00 -14.82
C LEU A 203 -15.32 -5.96 -13.33
N PRO A 204 -16.03 -4.92 -12.87
CA PRO A 204 -16.46 -4.78 -11.48
C PRO A 204 -17.38 -5.91 -11.01
#